data_AF-C3Y0B4-F1
#
_entry.id   AF-C3Y0B4-F1
#
_cell.length_a   1.000
_cell.length_b   1.000
_cell.length_c   1.000
_cell.angle_alpha   90.00
_cell.angle_beta   90.00
_cell.angle_gamma   90.00
#
_symmetry.space_group_name_H-M   'P 1'
#
loop_
_entity.id
_entity.type
_entity.pdbx_description
1 polymer ?
#
loop_
_entity_poly.entity_id
_entity_poly.type
_entity_poly.pdbx_seq_one_letter_code
_entity_poly.pdbx_strand_id
1 'polypeptide(L)'
;MKKPSLIVKTTEMDAFFRLIDDDLIQDFLWMDRCCRIADKYLLAMVFAYFKRVGYSVQQYNRMNFFVSLYLANDMEEDEDDMKYEIFPWALGVDWRSRYPRFLRRRDHLWEAMHYRAAVSRKCCEEIMLIAPWHNIWQRLRSDNHAGATRHYPKDEHDYEPRGPGYEPIYCAPCQVEMIS
;
A
#
# COMPACT_ATOMS: atom_id res chain seq x y z
N MET A 1 -21.82 -12.04 -16.88
CA MET A 1 -20.48 -12.67 -16.98
C MET A 1 -19.99 -13.01 -15.58
N LYS A 2 -19.57 -14.25 -15.30
CA LYS A 2 -18.91 -14.59 -14.03
C LYS A 2 -17.56 -13.87 -13.99
N LYS A 3 -17.31 -13.04 -12.97
CA LYS A 3 -15.94 -12.55 -12.70
C LYS A 3 -15.07 -13.80 -12.48
N PRO A 4 -13.92 -13.95 -13.15
CA PRO A 4 -13.00 -15.02 -12.81
C PRO A 4 -12.62 -14.85 -11.33
N SER A 5 -12.84 -15.90 -10.53
CA SER A 5 -12.38 -15.93 -9.14
C SER A 5 -10.85 -15.97 -9.15
N LEU A 6 -10.22 -15.15 -8.34
CA LEU A 6 -8.77 -15.10 -8.22
C LEU A 6 -8.30 -16.42 -7.60
N ILE A 7 -7.73 -17.33 -8.39
CA ILE A 7 -7.18 -18.58 -7.84
C ILE A 7 -5.81 -18.25 -7.23
N VAL A 8 -5.71 -18.43 -5.93
CA VAL A 8 -4.50 -18.17 -5.15
C VAL A 8 -3.90 -19.48 -4.67
N LYS A 9 -2.62 -19.70 -4.98
CA LYS A 9 -1.86 -20.82 -4.43
C LYS A 9 -1.28 -20.42 -3.08
N THR A 10 -1.24 -21.35 -2.13
CA THR A 10 -0.61 -21.13 -0.81
C THR A 10 0.82 -20.60 -0.95
N THR A 11 1.60 -21.15 -1.89
CA THR A 11 2.98 -20.71 -2.16
C THR A 11 3.10 -19.24 -2.56
N GLU A 12 2.09 -18.68 -3.23
CA GLU A 12 2.07 -17.27 -3.62
C GLU A 12 1.74 -16.39 -2.42
N MET A 13 0.81 -16.84 -1.56
CA MET A 13 0.48 -16.12 -0.33
C MET A 13 1.66 -16.12 0.64
N ASP A 14 2.33 -17.26 0.83
CA ASP A 14 3.53 -17.36 1.67
C ASP A 14 4.67 -16.49 1.13
N ALA A 15 4.81 -16.38 -0.19
CA ALA A 15 5.78 -15.49 -0.80
C ALA A 15 5.45 -14.02 -0.56
N PHE A 16 4.17 -13.67 -0.57
CA PHE A 16 3.74 -12.32 -0.24
C PHE A 16 4.02 -11.99 1.22
N PHE A 17 3.70 -12.90 2.16
CA PHE A 17 4.03 -12.70 3.57
C PHE A 17 5.52 -12.60 3.84
N ARG A 18 6.35 -13.43 3.19
CA ARG A 18 7.82 -13.27 3.26
C ARG A 18 8.30 -11.90 2.76
N LEU A 19 7.62 -11.33 1.76
CA LEU A 19 7.93 -9.99 1.30
C LEU A 19 7.48 -8.93 2.31
N ILE A 20 6.34 -9.14 2.97
CA ILE A 20 5.88 -8.26 4.05
C ILE A 20 6.85 -8.29 5.24
N ASP A 21 7.42 -9.44 5.56
CA ASP A 21 8.40 -9.62 6.66
C ASP A 21 9.80 -9.07 6.33
N ASP A 22 10.00 -8.52 5.14
CA ASP A 22 11.25 -7.84 4.77
C ASP A 22 11.49 -6.61 5.67
N ASP A 23 12.70 -6.46 6.22
CA ASP A 23 13.04 -5.40 7.18
C ASP A 23 12.63 -3.99 6.72
N LEU A 24 12.87 -3.65 5.45
CA LEU A 24 12.56 -2.33 4.93
C LEU A 24 11.04 -2.11 4.80
N ILE A 25 10.30 -3.17 4.45
CA ILE A 25 8.84 -3.12 4.39
C ILE A 25 8.25 -3.07 5.80
N GLN A 26 8.79 -3.82 6.77
CA GLN A 26 8.38 -3.74 8.17
C GLN A 26 8.59 -2.33 8.73
N ASP A 27 9.75 -1.71 8.48
CA ASP A 27 10.01 -0.33 8.89
C ASP A 27 9.04 0.66 8.24
N PHE A 28 8.73 0.49 6.95
CA PHE A 28 7.73 1.30 6.25
C PHE A 28 6.33 1.15 6.87
N LEU A 29 5.90 -0.08 7.15
CA LEU A 29 4.62 -0.37 7.78
C LEU A 29 4.54 0.15 9.21
N TRP A 30 5.66 0.13 9.95
CA TRP A 30 5.76 0.70 11.28
C TRP A 30 5.69 2.24 11.24
N MET A 31 6.26 2.86 10.20
CA MET A 31 6.17 4.30 9.97
C MET A 31 4.75 4.76 9.62
N ASP A 32 4.00 3.95 8.88
CA ASP A 32 2.57 4.18 8.66
C ASP A 32 1.72 3.71 9.86
N ARG A 33 1.92 4.31 11.04
CA ARG A 33 1.21 3.94 12.28
C ARG A 33 -0.31 4.09 12.17
N CYS A 34 -0.78 5.06 11.39
CA CYS A 34 -2.20 5.35 11.24
C CYS A 34 -2.86 4.51 10.14
N CYS A 35 -2.10 3.65 9.45
CA CYS A 35 -2.57 2.86 8.31
C CYS A 35 -3.21 3.72 7.21
N ARG A 36 -2.60 4.88 6.89
CA ARG A 36 -3.13 5.82 5.88
C ARG A 36 -2.69 5.47 4.46
N ILE A 37 -1.55 4.78 4.31
CA ILE A 37 -1.00 4.41 2.99
C ILE A 37 -0.84 2.91 2.80
N ALA A 38 -0.92 2.13 3.88
CA ALA A 38 -0.74 0.69 3.90
C ALA A 38 -1.67 0.01 4.93
N ASP A 39 -2.98 0.30 4.88
CA ASP A 39 -3.98 -0.51 5.58
C ASP A 39 -4.16 -1.89 4.94
N LYS A 40 -4.90 -2.76 5.63
CA LYS A 40 -5.16 -4.12 5.17
C LYS A 40 -5.79 -4.21 3.77
N TYR A 41 -6.66 -3.27 3.39
CA TYR A 41 -7.32 -3.29 2.09
C TYR A 41 -6.35 -2.88 0.98
N LEU A 42 -5.57 -1.82 1.18
CA LEU A 42 -4.50 -1.43 0.26
C LEU A 42 -3.48 -2.57 0.08
N LEU A 43 -3.11 -3.26 1.16
CA LEU A 43 -2.20 -4.42 1.10
C LEU A 43 -2.83 -5.63 0.38
N ALA A 44 -4.13 -5.87 0.58
CA ALA A 44 -4.86 -6.88 -0.19
C ALA A 44 -4.94 -6.52 -1.68
N MET A 45 -5.06 -5.23 -2.03
CA MET A 45 -5.01 -4.76 -3.41
C MET A 45 -3.65 -5.01 -4.05
N VAL A 46 -2.55 -4.78 -3.32
CA VAL A 46 -1.19 -5.11 -3.80
C VAL A 46 -1.11 -6.59 -4.21
N PHE A 47 -1.59 -7.49 -3.36
CA PHE A 47 -1.60 -8.92 -3.69
C PHE A 47 -2.52 -9.22 -4.88
N ALA A 48 -3.69 -8.60 -4.95
CA ALA A 48 -4.59 -8.71 -6.11
C ALA A 48 -3.91 -8.25 -7.41
N TYR A 49 -3.09 -7.20 -7.37
CA TYR A 49 -2.35 -6.69 -8.52
C TYR A 49 -1.29 -7.69 -8.98
N PHE A 50 -0.50 -8.24 -8.06
CA PHE A 50 0.47 -9.30 -8.37
C PHE A 50 -0.19 -10.47 -9.09
N LYS A 51 -1.37 -10.88 -8.62
CA LYS A 51 -2.16 -11.95 -9.23
C LYS A 51 -2.75 -11.57 -10.60
N ARG A 52 -3.22 -10.33 -10.78
CA ARG A 52 -3.79 -9.86 -12.06
C ARG A 52 -2.75 -9.80 -13.18
N VAL A 53 -1.53 -9.34 -12.88
CA VAL A 53 -0.44 -9.30 -13.86
C VAL A 53 0.27 -10.65 -14.02
N GLY A 54 -0.06 -11.63 -13.19
CA GLY A 54 0.52 -12.97 -13.26
C GLY A 54 2.00 -13.01 -12.84
N TYR A 55 2.39 -12.22 -11.84
CA TYR A 55 3.75 -12.27 -11.31
C TYR A 55 4.10 -13.65 -10.77
N SER A 56 5.28 -14.12 -11.15
CA SER A 56 5.94 -15.25 -10.49
C SER A 56 6.41 -14.86 -9.09
N VAL A 57 6.64 -15.85 -8.22
CA VAL A 57 7.15 -15.61 -6.85
C VAL A 57 8.48 -14.84 -6.85
N GLN A 58 9.31 -15.01 -7.87
CA GLN A 58 10.57 -14.27 -8.03
C GLN A 58 10.36 -12.76 -8.28
N GLN A 59 9.18 -12.38 -8.76
CA GLN A 59 8.80 -10.98 -8.98
C GLN A 59 8.16 -10.34 -7.74
N TYR A 60 8.03 -11.07 -6.63
CA TYR A 60 7.53 -10.54 -5.35
C TYR A 60 8.71 -9.87 -4.63
N ASN A 61 9.00 -8.64 -5.04
CA ASN A 61 10.11 -7.85 -4.53
C ASN A 61 9.65 -6.45 -4.09
N ARG A 62 10.50 -5.75 -3.34
CA ARG A 62 10.21 -4.42 -2.76
C ARG A 62 9.73 -3.41 -3.79
N MET A 63 10.36 -3.36 -4.96
CA MET A 63 10.02 -2.39 -6.00
C MET A 63 8.61 -2.65 -6.55
N ASN A 64 8.28 -3.90 -6.85
CA ASN A 64 6.93 -4.24 -7.32
C ASN A 64 5.87 -4.02 -6.24
N PHE A 65 6.21 -4.29 -4.97
CA PHE A 65 5.35 -3.98 -3.82
C PHE A 65 5.04 -2.48 -3.76
N PHE A 66 6.05 -1.62 -3.72
CA PHE A 66 5.84 -0.18 -3.61
C PHE A 66 5.12 0.42 -4.82
N VAL A 67 5.44 -0.02 -6.04
CA VAL A 67 4.73 0.43 -7.26
C VAL A 67 3.25 0.03 -7.19
N SER A 68 2.95 -1.19 -6.74
CA SER A 68 1.58 -1.68 -6.58
C SER A 68 0.83 -0.95 -5.47
N LEU A 69 1.50 -0.67 -4.35
CA LEU A 69 0.92 0.05 -3.23
C LEU A 69 0.60 1.50 -3.60
N TYR A 70 1.50 2.14 -4.36
CA TYR A 70 1.27 3.48 -4.89
C TYR A 70 0.06 3.49 -5.83
N LEU A 71 -0.06 2.52 -6.74
CA LEU A 71 -1.24 2.39 -7.60
C LEU A 71 -2.52 2.12 -6.81
N ALA A 72 -2.45 1.40 -5.68
CA ALA A 72 -3.61 1.18 -4.83
C ALA A 72 -4.06 2.49 -4.18
N ASN A 73 -3.13 3.30 -3.67
CA ASN A 73 -3.42 4.64 -3.14
C ASN A 73 -4.02 5.56 -4.21
N ASP A 74 -3.47 5.58 -5.44
CA ASP A 74 -4.04 6.35 -6.57
C ASP A 74 -5.50 5.99 -6.91
N MET A 75 -5.96 4.80 -6.54
CA MET A 75 -7.29 4.31 -6.91
C MET A 75 -8.33 4.48 -5.80
N GLU A 76 -7.91 4.49 -4.54
CA GLU A 76 -8.85 4.51 -3.39
C GLU A 76 -8.74 5.77 -2.53
N GLU A 77 -7.62 6.49 -2.55
CA GLU A 77 -7.41 7.68 -1.71
C GLU A 77 -7.61 8.97 -2.51
N ASP A 78 -8.51 9.83 -2.03
CA ASP A 78 -8.73 11.17 -2.60
C ASP A 78 -7.61 12.16 -2.19
N GLU A 79 -6.84 11.88 -1.13
CA GLU A 79 -5.76 12.73 -0.63
C GLU A 79 -4.42 12.36 -1.30
N ASP A 80 -3.92 13.25 -2.16
CA ASP A 80 -2.80 12.94 -3.06
C ASP A 80 -1.41 12.97 -2.40
N ASP A 81 -1.23 13.59 -1.23
CA ASP A 81 0.13 13.90 -0.75
C ASP A 81 0.77 12.75 0.05
N MET A 82 -0.02 11.99 0.81
CA MET A 82 0.50 10.97 1.72
C MET A 82 1.22 9.82 0.99
N LYS A 83 0.75 9.45 -0.21
CA LYS A 83 1.37 8.39 -1.03
C LYS A 83 2.79 8.75 -1.49
N TYR A 84 3.17 10.03 -1.48
CA TYR A 84 4.54 10.44 -1.78
C TYR A 84 5.55 9.96 -0.74
N GLU A 85 5.10 9.61 0.47
CA GLU A 85 5.94 8.89 1.45
C GLU A 85 6.56 7.64 0.86
N ILE A 86 5.93 6.96 -0.11
CA ILE A 86 6.46 5.74 -0.74
C ILE A 86 7.77 6.00 -1.49
N PHE A 87 8.01 7.20 -2.03
CA PHE A 87 9.16 7.45 -2.90
C PHE A 87 10.51 7.27 -2.20
N PRO A 88 10.79 7.89 -1.04
CA PRO A 88 12.03 7.64 -0.32
C PRO A 88 12.27 6.16 0.02
N TRP A 89 11.24 5.40 0.41
CA TRP A 89 11.39 3.96 0.73
C TRP A 89 11.73 3.13 -0.49
N ALA A 90 11.09 3.42 -1.63
CA ALA A 90 11.31 2.68 -2.86
C ALA A 90 12.60 3.08 -3.59
N LEU A 91 13.02 4.34 -3.49
CA LEU A 91 14.04 4.94 -4.37
C LEU A 91 15.30 5.43 -3.65
N GLY A 92 15.26 5.50 -2.31
CA GLY A 92 16.34 6.02 -1.48
C GLY A 92 16.46 7.54 -1.51
N VAL A 93 17.61 8.06 -1.05
CA VAL A 93 17.87 9.50 -0.88
C VAL A 93 17.70 10.32 -2.16
N ASP A 94 17.97 9.73 -3.33
CA ASP A 94 17.86 10.38 -4.64
C ASP A 94 16.44 10.34 -5.23
N TRP A 95 15.41 10.01 -4.42
CA TRP A 95 14.06 9.75 -4.90
C TRP A 95 13.50 10.85 -5.80
N ARG A 96 13.79 12.13 -5.52
CA ARG A 96 13.37 13.29 -6.32
C ARG A 96 13.81 13.23 -7.77
N SER A 97 14.99 12.70 -8.03
CA SER A 97 15.49 12.53 -9.40
C SER A 97 14.94 11.26 -10.08
N ARG A 98 14.45 10.30 -9.28
CA ARG A 98 14.08 8.95 -9.73
C ARG A 98 12.57 8.71 -9.81
N TYR A 99 11.75 9.51 -9.13
CA TYR A 99 10.29 9.32 -9.09
C TYR A 99 9.63 9.31 -10.48
N PRO A 100 10.08 10.06 -11.52
CA PRO A 100 9.44 9.97 -12.84
C PRO A 100 9.58 8.56 -13.45
N ARG A 101 10.67 7.85 -13.14
CA ARG A 101 10.85 6.45 -13.57
C ARG A 101 9.98 5.48 -12.76
N PHE A 102 9.74 5.78 -11.49
CA PHE A 102 8.82 5.01 -10.66
C PHE A 102 7.38 5.13 -11.18
N LEU A 103 6.93 6.35 -11.51
CA LEU A 103 5.59 6.57 -12.08
C LEU A 103 5.41 5.86 -13.43
N ARG A 104 6.44 5.82 -14.28
CA ARG A 104 6.40 4.99 -15.50
C ARG A 104 6.22 3.49 -15.21
N ARG A 105 6.83 2.96 -14.13
CA ARG A 105 6.61 1.56 -13.72
C ARG A 105 5.18 1.34 -13.23
N ARG A 106 4.60 2.31 -12.52
CA ARG A 106 3.19 2.30 -12.11
C ARG A 106 2.27 2.25 -13.32
N ASP A 107 2.52 3.09 -14.32
CA ASP A 107 1.70 3.13 -15.54
C ASP A 107 1.79 1.80 -16.31
N HIS A 108 3.00 1.23 -16.43
CA HIS A 108 3.17 -0.11 -17.02
C HIS A 108 2.48 -1.22 -16.23
N LEU A 109 2.48 -1.15 -14.89
CA LEU A 109 1.74 -2.10 -14.04
C LEU A 109 0.24 -1.99 -14.33
N TRP A 110 -0.29 -0.77 -14.42
CA TRP A 110 -1.70 -0.54 -14.68
C TRP A 110 -2.11 -1.04 -16.08
N GLU A 111 -1.29 -0.76 -17.09
CA GLU A 111 -1.45 -1.28 -18.45
C GLU A 111 -1.39 -2.82 -18.48
N ALA A 112 -0.45 -3.44 -17.76
CA ALA A 112 -0.33 -4.90 -17.68
C ALA A 112 -1.56 -5.57 -17.04
N MET A 113 -2.33 -4.84 -16.24
CA MET A 113 -3.64 -5.27 -15.74
C MET A 113 -4.80 -4.96 -16.69
N HIS A 114 -4.52 -4.54 -17.93
CA HIS A 114 -5.49 -4.01 -18.88
C HIS A 114 -6.33 -2.87 -18.29
N TYR A 115 -5.68 -2.00 -17.52
CA TYR A 115 -6.29 -0.89 -16.81
C TYR A 115 -7.32 -1.25 -15.74
N ARG A 116 -7.44 -2.55 -15.39
CA ARG A 116 -8.35 -3.04 -14.37
C ARG A 116 -7.68 -2.95 -13.01
N ALA A 117 -7.47 -1.75 -12.50
CA ALA A 117 -6.92 -1.52 -11.16
C ALA A 117 -8.00 -1.62 -10.07
N ALA A 118 -9.24 -1.19 -10.30
CA ALA A 118 -10.30 -1.28 -9.27
C ALA A 118 -10.42 -2.70 -8.64
N VAL A 119 -10.36 -2.77 -7.31
CA VAL A 119 -10.53 -4.01 -6.54
C VAL A 119 -11.73 -3.83 -5.62
N SER A 120 -12.77 -4.63 -5.82
CA SER A 120 -13.92 -4.56 -4.92
C SER A 120 -13.54 -5.02 -3.52
N ARG A 121 -14.08 -4.37 -2.49
CA ARG A 121 -13.97 -4.77 -1.08
C ARG A 121 -14.11 -6.28 -0.85
N LYS A 122 -15.13 -6.92 -1.45
CA LYS A 122 -15.34 -8.38 -1.37
C LYS A 122 -14.11 -9.19 -1.83
N CYS A 123 -13.43 -8.75 -2.88
CA CYS A 123 -12.23 -9.43 -3.39
C CYS A 123 -11.07 -9.29 -2.40
N CYS A 124 -10.93 -8.14 -1.74
CA CYS A 124 -9.94 -7.96 -0.68
C CYS A 124 -10.25 -8.86 0.52
N GLU A 125 -11.52 -8.95 0.93
CA GLU A 125 -11.96 -9.83 2.02
C GLU A 125 -11.70 -11.32 1.68
N GLU A 126 -11.99 -11.75 0.45
CA GLU A 126 -11.67 -13.11 -0.03
C GLU A 126 -10.15 -13.41 0.04
N ILE A 127 -9.29 -12.43 -0.26
CA ILE A 127 -7.83 -12.56 -0.11
C ILE A 127 -7.44 -12.71 1.36
N MET A 128 -7.98 -11.88 2.25
CA MET A 128 -7.70 -11.94 3.69
C MET A 128 -8.14 -13.28 4.30
N LEU A 129 -9.24 -13.85 3.82
CA LEU A 129 -9.77 -15.14 4.28
C LEU A 129 -8.88 -16.34 3.95
N ILE A 130 -7.89 -16.20 3.07
CA ILE A 130 -6.94 -17.28 2.76
C ILE A 130 -6.03 -17.58 3.96
N ALA A 131 -5.64 -16.55 4.70
CA ALA A 131 -4.80 -16.66 5.89
C ALA A 131 -5.18 -15.57 6.91
N PRO A 132 -6.36 -15.68 7.55
CA PRO A 132 -6.93 -14.63 8.41
C PRO A 132 -6.12 -14.40 9.69
N TRP A 133 -5.27 -15.36 10.08
CA TRP A 133 -4.43 -15.27 11.27
C TRP A 133 -3.19 -14.37 11.08
N HIS A 134 -2.87 -13.95 9.85
CA HIS A 134 -1.71 -13.11 9.61
C HIS A 134 -1.92 -11.69 10.19
N ASN A 135 -0.96 -11.19 10.96
CA ASN A 135 -1.05 -9.91 11.68
C ASN A 135 -1.24 -8.70 10.75
N ILE A 136 -0.77 -8.79 9.50
CA ILE A 136 -0.92 -7.75 8.48
C ILE A 136 -2.38 -7.33 8.25
N TRP A 137 -3.34 -8.25 8.49
CA TRP A 137 -4.77 -7.97 8.34
C TRP A 137 -5.38 -7.24 9.55
N GLN A 138 -4.61 -7.02 10.62
CA GLN A 138 -5.00 -6.20 11.77
C GLN A 138 -4.66 -4.71 11.57
N ARG A 139 -4.07 -4.35 10.43
CA ARG A 139 -3.81 -2.96 10.04
C ARG A 139 -5.09 -2.24 9.64
N LEU A 140 -5.83 -1.82 10.66
CA LEU A 140 -7.08 -1.09 10.55
C LEU A 140 -6.78 0.41 10.60
N ARG A 141 -7.33 1.16 9.64
CA ARG A 141 -7.36 2.61 9.70
C ARG A 141 -8.45 3.04 10.68
N SER A 142 -8.12 3.97 11.57
CA SER A 142 -9.09 4.61 12.47
C SER A 142 -10.15 5.37 11.67
N ASP A 143 -11.39 5.37 12.15
CA ASP A 143 -12.48 6.16 11.56
C ASP A 143 -12.20 7.67 11.60
N ASN A 144 -11.34 8.13 12.51
CA ASN A 144 -10.87 9.52 12.57
C ASN A 144 -10.01 9.92 11.36
N HIS A 145 -9.51 8.94 10.63
CA HIS A 145 -8.82 9.11 9.35
C HIS A 145 -9.66 8.63 8.16
N ALA A 146 -10.92 8.24 8.41
CA ALA A 146 -11.87 7.88 7.38
C ALA A 146 -12.78 9.07 7.05
N GLY A 147 -13.15 9.19 5.78
CA GLY A 147 -14.09 10.19 5.30
C GLY A 147 -13.44 11.38 4.58
N ALA A 148 -14.28 12.11 3.84
CA ALA A 148 -13.87 13.24 3.00
C ALA A 148 -13.61 14.50 3.83
N THR A 149 -12.57 14.48 4.65
CA THR A 149 -12.17 15.67 5.42
C THR A 149 -11.31 16.55 4.52
N ARG A 150 -11.92 17.58 3.93
CA ARG A 150 -11.20 18.56 3.09
C ARG A 150 -10.24 19.38 3.95
N HIS A 151 -8.98 18.97 4.01
CA HIS A 151 -7.91 19.84 4.46
C HIS A 151 -7.50 20.72 3.28
N TYR A 152 -7.87 21.99 3.31
CA TYR A 152 -7.27 22.97 2.42
C TYR A 152 -5.83 23.19 2.90
N PRO A 153 -4.80 22.93 2.07
CA PRO A 153 -3.42 23.18 2.46
C PRO A 153 -3.31 24.66 2.83
N LYS A 154 -2.71 24.97 3.99
CA LYS A 154 -2.35 26.35 4.29
C LYS A 154 -1.15 26.82 3.47
N ASP A 155 -0.40 25.91 2.87
CA ASP A 155 0.56 26.14 1.79
C ASP A 155 0.84 24.78 1.12
N GLU A 156 0.66 24.66 -0.21
CA GLU A 156 0.96 23.44 -0.99
C GLU A 156 2.47 23.05 -0.99
N HIS A 157 3.31 23.85 -0.32
CA HIS A 157 4.78 23.76 -0.41
C HIS A 157 5.47 23.09 0.79
N ASP A 158 4.75 22.67 1.85
CA ASP A 158 5.37 22.27 3.12
C ASP A 158 5.38 20.75 3.42
N TYR A 159 4.72 19.91 2.61
CA TYR A 159 4.76 18.45 2.84
C TYR A 159 5.94 17.80 2.12
N GLU A 160 6.95 17.40 2.89
CA GLU A 160 8.10 16.62 2.40
C GLU A 160 8.07 15.18 2.93
N PRO A 161 8.09 14.17 2.03
CA PRO A 161 8.27 12.77 2.41
C PRO A 161 9.51 12.55 3.28
N ARG A 162 9.35 11.93 4.46
CA ARG A 162 10.47 11.71 5.39
C ARG A 162 11.36 10.56 4.97
N GLY A 163 10.73 9.45 4.59
CA GLY A 163 11.43 8.21 4.28
C GLY A 163 12.06 7.47 5.47
N PRO A 164 12.98 6.52 5.17
CA PRO A 164 13.61 5.68 6.19
C PRO A 164 14.46 6.46 7.20
N GLY A 165 14.53 5.97 8.45
CA GLY A 165 15.41 6.49 9.50
C GLY A 165 14.82 7.62 10.35
N TYR A 166 13.57 8.02 10.10
CA TYR A 166 12.82 8.94 10.94
C TYR A 166 11.89 8.21 11.90
N GLU A 167 11.40 8.92 12.93
CA GLU A 167 10.31 8.42 13.75
C GLU A 167 8.94 8.69 13.11
N PRO A 168 7.93 7.83 13.38
CA PRO A 168 6.63 7.99 12.78
C PRO A 168 5.95 9.25 13.31
N ILE A 169 5.07 9.84 12.51
CA ILE A 169 4.32 11.03 12.94
C ILE A 169 3.48 10.67 14.17
N TYR A 170 3.50 11.56 15.17
CA TYR A 170 2.57 11.45 16.29
C TYR A 170 1.16 11.80 15.80
N CYS A 171 0.18 10.96 16.15
CA CYS A 171 -1.22 11.18 15.85
C CYS A 171 -2.03 11.07 17.14
N ALA A 172 -2.49 12.21 17.67
CA ALA A 172 -3.29 12.24 18.89
C ALA A 172 -4.58 11.39 18.78
N PRO A 173 -5.38 11.47 17.70
CA PRO A 173 -6.57 10.62 17.54
C PRO A 173 -6.29 9.12 17.67
N CYS A 174 -5.24 8.63 17.00
CA CYS A 174 -4.88 7.21 17.04
C CYS A 174 -4.29 6.76 18.39
N GLN A 175 -3.77 7.67 19.22
CA GLN A 175 -3.30 7.30 20.57
C GLN A 175 -4.45 7.06 21.54
N VAL A 176 -5.55 7.80 21.42
CA VAL A 176 -6.70 7.69 22.33
C VAL A 176 -7.42 6.35 22.13
N GLU A 177 -7.48 5.83 20.91
CA GLU A 177 -8.10 4.54 20.59
C GLU A 177 -7.30 3.31 21.09
N MET A 178 -6.02 3.46 21.42
CA MET A 178 -5.21 2.35 21.98
C MET A 178 -5.36 2.19 23.50
N ILE A 179 -6.05 3.11 24.18
CA ILE A 179 -6.22 3.13 25.65
C ILE A 179 -7.67 2.82 26.06
N SER A 180 -8.59 2.74 25.11
CA SER A 180 -10.02 2.47 25.30
C SER A 180 -10.39 1.00 25.13
#